data_AF-A0A516AG39-F1
#
_entry.id   AF-A0A516AG39-F1
#
_cell.length_a   1.000
_cell.length_b   1.000
_cell.length_c   1.000
_cell.angle_alpha   90.00
_cell.angle_beta   90.00
_cell.angle_gamma   90.00
#
_symmetry.space_group_name_H-M   'P 1'
#
loop_
_entity.id
_entity.type
_entity.pdbx_description
1 polymer ?
#
loop_
_entity_poly.entity_id
_entity_poly.type
_entity_poly.pdbx_seq_one_letter_code
_entity_poly.pdbx_strand_id
1 'polypeptide(L)'
;MGVGGLWDLASPAGQRVSLSALENKVVAVDASIWLYHFVKAMRDEHGNMVKGAHVIGFFRRICKLLYLKIRPVFVFDGPPPELKRRTLRLRAQNRDAEERQRRKAVEKLLRNQLQMHILQASADAAAENAAAQVHPAADGGADGGAGAGADAREEQGEEQG
;
A
#
# COMPACT_ATOMS: atom_id res chain seq x y z
N MET A 1 21.63 -5.23 1.79
CA MET A 1 22.34 -6.52 2.00
C MET A 1 23.71 -6.36 1.41
N GLY A 2 24.76 -6.77 2.13
CA GLY A 2 26.15 -6.61 1.69
C GLY A 2 27.03 -6.12 2.83
N VAL A 3 28.32 -5.98 2.54
CA VAL A 3 29.29 -5.33 3.42
C VAL A 3 29.09 -3.81 3.30
N GLY A 4 28.93 -3.12 4.43
CA GLY A 4 28.77 -1.66 4.43
C GLY A 4 30.02 -0.96 3.89
N GLY A 5 29.84 0.05 3.03
CA GLY A 5 30.94 0.84 2.45
C GLY A 5 31.77 0.15 1.36
N LEU A 6 31.54 -1.14 1.08
CA LEU A 6 32.33 -1.88 0.09
C LEU A 6 32.22 -1.29 -1.32
N TRP A 7 31.02 -0.85 -1.71
CA TRP A 7 30.80 -0.31 -3.04
C TRP A 7 31.50 1.03 -3.26
N ASP A 8 31.63 1.86 -2.24
CA ASP A 8 32.34 3.16 -2.35
C ASP A 8 33.83 2.93 -2.67
N LEU A 9 34.40 1.87 -2.10
CA LEU A 9 35.78 1.45 -2.37
C LEU A 9 35.94 0.79 -3.74
N ALA A 10 34.99 -0.05 -4.15
CA ALA A 10 35.09 -0.85 -5.37
C ALA A 10 34.60 -0.12 -6.65
N SER A 11 33.81 0.94 -6.51
CA SER A 11 33.19 1.66 -7.63
C SER A 11 34.19 2.14 -8.71
N PRO A 12 35.39 2.66 -8.37
CA PRO A 12 36.35 3.09 -9.39
C PRO A 12 36.81 1.96 -10.33
N ALA A 13 36.77 0.71 -9.88
CA ALA A 13 37.14 -0.46 -10.69
C ALA A 13 35.93 -1.05 -11.45
N GLY A 14 34.71 -0.62 -11.16
CA GLY A 14 33.49 -1.15 -11.77
C GLY A 14 33.29 -0.64 -13.20
N GLN A 15 33.16 -1.56 -14.15
CA GLN A 15 32.82 -1.22 -15.54
C GLN A 15 31.39 -1.64 -15.88
N ARG A 16 30.65 -0.74 -16.54
CA ARG A 16 29.33 -1.08 -17.09
C ARG A 16 29.50 -1.80 -18.42
N VAL A 17 29.03 -3.04 -18.46
CA VAL A 17 29.06 -3.88 -19.66
C VAL A 17 27.65 -4.03 -20.20
N SER A 18 27.47 -3.83 -21.50
CA SER A 18 26.17 -4.06 -22.15
C SER A 18 25.85 -5.55 -22.20
N LEU A 19 24.56 -5.91 -22.19
CA LEU A 19 24.18 -7.32 -22.28
C LEU A 19 24.60 -7.96 -23.61
N SER A 20 24.64 -7.17 -24.70
CA SER A 20 25.10 -7.65 -26.01
C SER A 20 26.57 -8.08 -26.00
N ALA A 21 27.41 -7.50 -25.14
CA ALA A 21 28.80 -7.93 -25.00
C ALA A 21 28.94 -9.35 -24.42
N LEU A 22 27.86 -9.92 -23.87
CA LEU A 22 27.81 -11.29 -23.36
C LEU A 22 27.22 -12.28 -24.36
N GLU A 23 26.95 -11.88 -25.61
CA GLU A 23 26.41 -12.76 -26.65
C GLU A 23 27.28 -14.02 -26.82
N ASN A 24 26.61 -15.17 -26.96
CA ASN A 24 27.22 -16.51 -27.06
C ASN A 24 28.03 -16.96 -25.82
N LYS A 25 28.00 -16.21 -24.72
CA LYS A 25 28.65 -16.61 -23.46
C LYS A 25 27.71 -17.45 -22.58
N VAL A 26 28.33 -18.28 -21.75
CA VAL A 26 27.66 -18.95 -20.63
C VAL A 26 27.81 -18.05 -19.41
N VAL A 27 26.70 -17.73 -18.75
CA VAL A 27 26.69 -16.81 -17.61
C VAL A 27 26.03 -17.47 -16.42
N ALA A 28 26.74 -17.54 -15.30
CA ALA A 28 26.16 -17.96 -14.04
C ALA A 28 25.26 -16.85 -13.48
N VAL A 29 24.02 -17.20 -13.15
CA VAL A 29 23.02 -16.28 -12.61
C VAL A 29 22.62 -16.77 -11.23
N ASP A 30 22.84 -15.93 -10.22
CA ASP A 30 22.27 -16.16 -8.89
C ASP A 30 20.74 -16.10 -8.98
N ALA A 31 20.06 -17.20 -8.66
CA ALA A 31 18.61 -17.28 -8.72
C ALA A 31 17.95 -16.56 -7.53
N SER A 32 18.61 -16.53 -6.37
CA SER A 32 18.05 -15.97 -5.13
C SER A 32 17.78 -14.46 -5.27
N ILE A 33 18.67 -13.74 -5.95
CA ILE A 33 18.52 -12.30 -6.19
C ILE A 33 17.33 -12.03 -7.11
N TRP A 34 17.14 -12.83 -8.16
CA TRP A 34 15.98 -12.72 -9.06
C TRP A 34 14.66 -12.99 -8.33
N LEU A 35 14.59 -14.09 -7.59
CA LEU A 35 13.40 -14.46 -6.82
C LEU A 35 12.98 -13.35 -5.85
N TYR A 36 13.92 -12.81 -5.07
CA TYR A 36 13.65 -11.73 -4.14
C TYR A 36 13.16 -10.47 -4.85
N HIS A 37 13.80 -10.08 -5.95
CA HIS A 37 13.37 -8.91 -6.73
C HIS A 37 11.97 -9.08 -7.29
N PHE A 38 11.63 -10.23 -7.86
CA PHE A 38 10.30 -10.42 -8.44
C PHE A 38 9.20 -10.40 -7.39
N VAL A 39 9.39 -11.10 -6.27
CA VAL A 39 8.40 -11.11 -5.18
C VAL A 39 8.22 -9.73 -4.57
N LYS A 40 9.31 -8.96 -4.42
CA LYS A 40 9.26 -7.65 -3.76
C LYS A 40 8.87 -6.49 -4.68
N ALA A 41 9.26 -6.53 -5.95
CA ALA A 41 9.13 -5.39 -6.87
C ALA A 41 7.95 -5.50 -7.84
N MET A 42 7.48 -6.70 -8.20
CA MET A 42 6.29 -6.81 -9.06
C MET A 42 5.04 -6.55 -8.25
N ARG A 43 4.41 -5.42 -8.55
CA ARG A 43 3.12 -5.00 -8.01
C ARG A 43 2.14 -4.82 -9.16
N ASP A 44 0.90 -5.16 -8.89
CA ASP A 44 -0.25 -4.85 -9.71
C ASP A 44 -0.53 -3.33 -9.69
N GLU A 45 -1.37 -2.84 -10.60
CA GLU A 45 -1.88 -1.47 -10.64
C GLU A 45 -2.54 -1.07 -9.32
N HIS A 46 -3.14 -2.03 -8.62
CA HIS A 46 -3.70 -1.86 -7.27
C HIS A 46 -2.67 -1.96 -6.13
N GLY A 47 -1.37 -2.03 -6.45
CA GLY A 47 -0.29 -2.13 -5.46
C GLY A 47 -0.17 -3.50 -4.76
N ASN A 48 -0.95 -4.49 -5.19
CA ASN A 48 -0.93 -5.84 -4.64
C ASN A 48 0.24 -6.66 -5.19
N MET A 49 0.68 -7.68 -4.44
CA MET A 49 1.69 -8.61 -4.94
C MET A 49 1.12 -9.47 -6.06
N VAL A 50 1.80 -9.51 -7.21
CA VAL A 50 1.39 -10.34 -8.33
C VAL A 50 1.56 -11.83 -7.97
N LYS A 51 0.48 -12.61 -8.06
CA LYS A 51 0.54 -14.07 -7.86
C LYS A 51 1.46 -14.69 -8.91
N GLY A 52 2.41 -15.51 -8.47
CA GLY A 52 3.39 -16.11 -9.39
C GLY A 52 4.39 -15.11 -9.98
N ALA A 53 4.57 -13.91 -9.39
CA ALA A 53 5.52 -12.90 -9.84
C ALA A 53 6.91 -13.46 -10.16
N HIS A 54 7.38 -14.38 -9.31
CA HIS A 54 8.67 -15.03 -9.48
C HIS A 54 8.74 -15.81 -10.80
N VAL A 55 7.72 -16.61 -11.15
CA VAL A 55 7.68 -17.39 -12.41
C VAL A 55 7.63 -16.47 -13.61
N ILE A 56 6.73 -15.49 -13.60
CA ILE A 56 6.55 -14.53 -14.70
C ILE A 56 7.84 -13.75 -14.94
N GLY A 57 8.45 -13.25 -13.87
CA GLY A 57 9.70 -12.52 -13.92
C GLY A 57 10.85 -13.37 -14.44
N PHE A 58 10.97 -14.61 -13.96
CA PHE A 58 11.99 -15.55 -14.39
C PHE A 58 11.87 -15.84 -15.88
N PHE A 59 10.66 -16.20 -16.32
CA PHE A 59 10.36 -16.49 -17.72
C PHE A 59 10.76 -15.34 -18.64
N ARG A 60 10.31 -14.11 -18.33
CA ARG A 60 10.64 -12.91 -19.11
C ARG A 60 12.14 -12.67 -19.21
N ARG A 61 12.88 -12.84 -18.10
CA ARG A 61 14.34 -12.66 -18.12
C ARG A 61 15.07 -13.78 -18.86
N ILE A 62 14.63 -15.04 -18.73
CA ILE A 62 15.17 -16.16 -19.52
C ILE A 62 14.98 -15.88 -21.01
N CYS A 63 13.77 -15.52 -21.44
CA CYS A 63 13.50 -15.18 -22.85
C CYS A 63 14.44 -14.08 -23.35
N LYS A 64 14.67 -13.03 -22.54
CA LYS A 64 15.59 -11.95 -22.90
C LYS A 64 17.04 -12.42 -23.03
N LEU A 65 17.53 -13.28 -22.13
CA LEU A 65 18.89 -13.82 -22.21
C LEU A 65 19.06 -14.71 -23.44
N LEU A 66 18.09 -15.61 -23.70
CA LEU A 66 18.12 -16.49 -24.85
C LEU A 66 18.01 -15.73 -26.18
N TYR A 67 17.20 -14.66 -26.24
CA TYR A 67 17.14 -13.76 -27.39
C TYR A 67 18.50 -13.14 -27.72
N LEU A 68 19.29 -12.79 -26.69
CA LEU A 68 20.66 -12.30 -26.83
C LEU A 68 21.71 -13.42 -26.97
N LYS A 69 21.28 -14.66 -27.24
CA LYS A 69 22.13 -15.86 -27.33
C LYS A 69 23.04 -16.08 -26.11
N ILE A 70 22.61 -15.62 -24.94
CA ILE A 70 23.28 -15.88 -23.66
C ILE A 70 22.75 -17.20 -23.11
N ARG A 71 23.63 -18.09 -22.68
CA ARG A 71 23.24 -19.36 -22.04
C ARG A 71 23.34 -19.23 -20.52
N PRO A 72 22.21 -19.04 -19.80
CA PRO A 72 22.25 -18.90 -18.35
C PRO A 72 22.45 -20.25 -17.66
N VAL A 73 23.25 -20.26 -16.59
CA VAL A 73 23.33 -21.35 -15.61
C VAL A 73 22.84 -20.80 -14.28
N PHE A 74 21.70 -21.28 -13.80
CA PHE A 74 21.10 -20.78 -12.57
C PHE A 74 21.73 -21.45 -11.34
N VAL A 75 22.25 -20.63 -10.44
CA VAL A 75 22.84 -21.07 -9.17
C VAL A 75 21.83 -20.79 -8.06
N PHE A 76 21.47 -21.85 -7.34
CA PHE A 76 20.62 -21.77 -6.17
C PHE A 76 21.46 -21.96 -4.92
N ASP A 77 21.22 -21.12 -3.92
CA ASP A 77 21.90 -21.23 -2.64
C ASP A 77 21.48 -22.52 -1.92
N GLY A 78 22.47 -23.17 -1.29
CA GLY A 78 22.25 -24.26 -0.35
C GLY A 78 21.93 -23.75 1.06
N PRO A 79 21.81 -24.67 2.04
CA PRO A 79 21.63 -24.29 3.43
C PRO A 79 22.80 -23.41 3.92
N PRO A 80 22.52 -22.36 4.71
CA PRO A 80 23.55 -21.47 5.19
C PRO A 80 24.50 -22.20 6.17
N PRO A 81 25.81 -21.88 6.16
CA PRO A 81 26.75 -22.48 7.10
C PRO A 81 26.46 -22.09 8.56
N GLU A 82 26.86 -22.96 9.49
CA GLU A 82 26.63 -22.81 10.94
C GLU A 82 27.00 -21.43 11.49
N LEU A 83 28.13 -20.86 11.03
CA LEU A 83 28.60 -19.53 11.43
C LEU A 83 27.56 -18.42 11.20
N LYS A 84 26.68 -18.56 10.19
CA LYS A 84 25.62 -17.59 9.89
C LYS A 84 24.38 -17.74 10.77
N ARG A 85 24.22 -18.82 11.56
CA ARG A 85 23.00 -19.05 12.36
C ARG A 85 22.71 -17.93 13.35
N ARG A 86 23.72 -17.42 14.06
CA ARG A 86 23.56 -16.31 15.01
C ARG A 86 23.05 -15.06 14.31
N THR A 87 23.64 -14.69 13.19
CA THR A 87 23.25 -13.52 12.40
C THR A 87 21.85 -13.68 11.80
N LEU A 88 21.50 -14.87 11.32
CA LEU A 88 20.16 -15.16 10.80
C LEU A 88 19.09 -15.02 11.89
N ARG A 89 19.36 -15.53 13.11
CA ARG A 89 18.46 -15.38 14.26
C ARG A 89 18.26 -13.92 14.64
N LEU A 90 19.33 -13.13 14.69
CA LEU A 90 19.24 -11.69 14.97
C LEU A 90 18.42 -10.96 13.90
N ARG A 91 18.66 -11.28 12.62
CA ARG A 91 17.87 -10.69 11.52
C ARG A 91 16.40 -11.07 11.59
N ALA A 92 16.06 -12.29 12.02
CA ALA A 92 14.67 -12.70 12.22
C ALA A 92 14.03 -11.89 13.36
N GLN A 93 14.71 -11.79 14.51
CA GLN A 93 14.23 -11.01 15.65
C GLN A 93 13.99 -9.53 15.30
N ASN A 94 14.89 -8.92 14.52
CA ASN A 94 14.74 -7.53 14.08
C ASN A 94 13.53 -7.37 13.16
N ARG A 95 13.32 -8.28 12.20
CA ARG A 95 12.12 -8.24 11.33
C ARG A 95 10.83 -8.36 12.14
N ASP A 96 10.79 -9.25 13.13
CA ASP A 96 9.62 -9.43 13.98
C ASP A 96 9.36 -8.18 14.83
N ALA A 97 10.42 -7.53 15.31
CA ALA A 97 10.33 -6.28 16.08
C ALA A 97 9.82 -5.12 15.19
N GLU A 98 10.39 -4.95 14.00
CA GLU A 98 9.96 -3.96 13.00
C GLU A 98 8.51 -4.18 12.59
N GLU A 99 8.09 -5.43 12.38
CA GLU A 99 6.70 -5.74 12.04
C GLU A 99 5.73 -5.38 13.18
N ARG A 100 6.10 -5.69 14.43
CA ARG A 100 5.32 -5.28 15.60
C ARG A 100 5.21 -3.76 15.71
N GLN A 101 6.30 -3.03 15.50
CA GLN A 101 6.29 -1.57 15.52
C GLN A 101 5.43 -1.00 14.40
N ARG A 102 5.53 -1.56 13.18
CA ARG A 102 4.71 -1.17 12.04
C ARG A 102 3.22 -1.37 12.32
N ARG A 103 2.83 -2.51 12.89
CA ARG A 103 1.44 -2.79 13.27
C ARG A 103 0.90 -1.76 14.26
N LYS A 104 1.67 -1.46 15.32
CA LYS A 104 1.30 -0.43 16.31
C LYS A 104 1.18 0.96 15.69
N ALA A 105 2.07 1.30 14.75
CA ALA A 105 2.03 2.58 14.04
C ALA A 105 0.79 2.70 13.16
N VAL A 106 0.45 1.66 12.40
CA VAL A 106 -0.77 1.60 11.58
C VAL A 106 -2.02 1.69 12.45
N GLU A 107 -2.07 0.98 13.57
CA GLU A 107 -3.19 1.03 14.52
C GLU A 107 -3.39 2.44 15.09
N LYS A 108 -2.31 3.10 15.52
CA LYS A 108 -2.36 4.50 15.99
C LYS A 108 -2.84 5.45 14.90
N LEU A 109 -2.31 5.30 13.68
CA LEU A 109 -2.70 6.15 12.55
C LEU A 109 -4.20 5.99 12.24
N LEU A 110 -4.69 4.76 12.18
CA LEU A 110 -6.09 4.46 11.92
C LEU A 110 -6.99 5.01 13.03
N ARG A 111 -6.61 4.81 14.30
CA ARG A 111 -7.35 5.35 15.45
C ARG A 111 -7.47 6.87 15.37
N ASN A 112 -6.36 7.57 15.10
CA ASN A 112 -6.35 9.02 14.99
C ASN A 112 -7.22 9.50 13.82
N GLN A 113 -7.17 8.82 12.67
CA GLN A 113 -8.03 9.15 11.51
C GLN A 113 -9.52 9.02 11.83
N LEU A 114 -9.92 7.94 12.52
CA LEU A 114 -11.31 7.73 12.94
C LEU A 114 -11.77 8.80 13.94
N GLN A 115 -10.94 9.13 14.94
CA GLN A 115 -11.27 10.17 15.92
C GLN A 115 -11.47 11.53 15.25
N MET A 116 -10.59 11.90 14.31
CA MET A 116 -10.72 13.15 13.55
C MET A 116 -12.01 13.18 12.73
N HIS A 117 -12.38 12.08 12.07
CA HIS A 117 -13.61 12.00 11.29
C HIS A 117 -14.88 12.12 12.17
N ILE A 118 -14.87 11.54 13.38
CA ILE A 118 -15.97 11.68 14.34
C ILE A 118 -16.11 13.14 14.80
N LEU A 119 -14.98 13.79 15.14
CA LEU A 119 -14.98 15.19 15.55
C LEU A 119 -15.49 16.11 14.44
N GLN A 120 -15.06 15.89 13.19
CA GLN A 120 -15.55 16.62 12.03
C GLN A 120 -17.05 16.43 11.83
N ALA A 121 -17.54 15.19 11.82
CA ALA A 121 -18.97 14.91 11.69
C ALA A 121 -19.79 15.55 12.83
N SER A 122 -19.28 15.57 14.06
CA SER A 122 -19.94 16.23 15.19
C SER A 122 -19.94 17.76 15.07
N ALA A 123 -18.88 18.35 14.49
CA ALA A 123 -18.78 19.78 14.24
C ALA A 123 -19.73 20.20 13.10
N ASP A 124 -19.82 19.40 12.05
CA ASP A 124 -20.74 19.62 10.94
C ASP A 124 -22.21 19.51 11.41
N ALA A 125 -22.53 18.49 12.22
CA ALA A 125 -23.85 18.35 12.83
C ALA A 125 -24.17 19.48 13.84
N ALA A 126 -23.17 20.01 14.54
CA ALA A 126 -23.35 21.18 15.42
C ALA A 126 -23.56 22.46 14.61
N ALA A 127 -22.88 22.62 13.47
CA ALA A 127 -23.06 23.74 12.56
C ALA A 127 -24.46 23.72 11.90
N GLU A 128 -24.95 22.54 11.49
CA GLU A 128 -26.32 22.37 10.98
C GLU A 128 -27.37 22.68 12.05
N ASN A 129 -27.19 22.20 13.29
CA ASN A 129 -28.11 22.51 14.40
C ASN A 129 -28.08 23.99 14.81
N ALA A 130 -26.91 24.64 14.75
CA ALA A 130 -26.79 26.07 15.00
C ALA A 130 -27.46 26.90 13.88
N ALA A 131 -27.35 26.47 12.62
CA ALA A 131 -28.05 27.10 11.50
C ALA A 131 -29.58 26.94 11.60
N ALA A 132 -30.06 25.80 12.13
CA ALA A 132 -31.48 25.56 12.37
C ALA A 132 -32.05 26.35 13.58
N GLN A 133 -31.23 26.78 14.53
CA GLN A 133 -31.66 27.56 15.71
C GLN A 133 -31.64 29.09 15.49
N VAL A 134 -31.09 29.59 14.38
CA VAL A 134 -31.11 31.01 14.02
C VAL A 134 -32.30 31.30 13.08
N HIS A 135 -33.51 31.39 13.65
CA HIS A 135 -34.62 32.10 13.01
C HIS A 135 -34.78 33.50 13.65
N PRO A 136 -35.04 34.56 12.86
CA PRO A 136 -34.96 35.93 13.34
C PRO A 136 -36.21 36.34 14.11
N ALA A 137 -36.01 36.94 15.28
CA ALA A 137 -37.04 37.73 15.95
C ALA A 137 -37.29 39.01 15.15
N ALA A 138 -38.42 39.08 14.45
CA ALA A 138 -38.98 40.31 13.92
C ALA A 138 -40.45 40.37 14.35
N ASP A 139 -40.70 41.04 15.47
CA ASP A 139 -42.02 41.45 15.93
C ASP A 139 -42.25 42.90 15.48
N GLY A 140 -43.39 43.16 14.83
CA GLY A 140 -43.82 44.49 14.43
C GLY A 140 -44.73 44.53 13.21
N GLY A 141 -46.04 44.63 13.44
CA GLY A 141 -46.99 45.19 12.46
C GLY A 141 -48.31 44.44 12.33
N ALA A 142 -49.38 45.06 12.82
CA ALA A 142 -50.74 44.56 12.91
C ALA A 142 -51.55 44.58 11.60
N ASP A 143 -52.63 43.77 11.65
CA ASP A 143 -53.99 44.02 11.13
C ASP A 143 -54.46 43.29 9.85
N GLY A 144 -55.68 42.72 9.93
CA GLY A 144 -56.56 42.51 8.78
C GLY A 144 -57.04 41.09 8.42
N GLY A 145 -58.07 40.57 9.11
CA GLY A 145 -59.33 40.11 8.47
C GLY A 145 -59.46 38.77 7.72
N ALA A 146 -60.22 37.85 8.35
CA ALA A 146 -61.40 37.11 7.84
C ALA A 146 -61.35 36.00 6.74
N GLY A 147 -62.04 34.87 7.06
CA GLY A 147 -62.69 33.92 6.12
C GLY A 147 -62.07 32.51 6.08
N ALA A 148 -62.59 31.48 6.78
CA ALA A 148 -63.77 30.63 6.50
C ALA A 148 -63.52 29.46 5.51
N GLY A 149 -63.86 28.23 5.94
CA GLY A 149 -64.01 27.00 5.12
C GLY A 149 -62.98 25.91 5.47
N ALA A 150 -63.28 24.92 6.31
CA ALA A 150 -64.11 23.72 6.09
C ALA A 150 -63.40 22.57 5.35
N ASP A 151 -63.33 21.43 6.07
CA ASP A 151 -63.69 20.06 5.64
C ASP A 151 -62.59 18.98 5.50
N ALA A 152 -62.97 17.79 6.02
CA ALA A 152 -62.61 16.40 5.70
C ALA A 152 -61.12 15.97 5.66
N ARG A 153 -60.61 15.02 6.48
CA ARG A 153 -60.89 13.55 6.71
C ARG A 153 -59.79 12.68 6.08
N GLU A 154 -59.28 11.71 6.87
CA GLU A 154 -58.78 10.35 6.52
C GLU A 154 -57.66 10.24 5.45
N GLU A 155 -56.69 9.31 5.41
CA GLU A 155 -56.29 8.12 6.16
C GLU A 155 -54.91 7.65 5.59
N GLN A 156 -54.12 6.96 6.42
CA GLN A 156 -53.26 5.78 6.13
C GLN A 156 -52.09 5.75 5.11
N GLY A 157 -51.00 5.06 5.54
CA GLY A 157 -50.06 4.19 4.77
C GLY A 157 -48.99 4.91 3.92
N GLU A 158 -47.76 4.44 3.68
CA GLU A 158 -47.00 3.17 3.79
C GLU A 158 -45.51 3.58 3.92
N GLU A 159 -44.67 2.98 4.77
CA GLU A 159 -43.91 1.72 4.61
C GLU A 159 -42.90 1.65 3.44
N GLN A 160 -41.61 1.75 3.83
CA GLN A 160 -40.40 1.05 3.35
C GLN A 160 -40.18 0.75 1.86
N GLY A 161 -39.03 1.23 1.38
CA GLY A 161 -38.26 0.69 0.25
C GLY A 161 -36.79 1.07 0.39
#